data_AF-A0A259LF13-F1
#
_entry.id   AF-A0A259LF13-F1
#
_cell.length_a   1.000
_cell.length_b   1.000
_cell.length_c   1.000
_cell.angle_alpha   90.00
_cell.angle_beta   90.00
_cell.angle_gamma   90.00
#
_symmetry.space_group_name_H-M   'P 1'
#
loop_
_entity.id
_entity.type
_entity.pdbx_description
1 polymer ?
#
loop_
_entity_poly.entity_id
_entity_poly.type
_entity_poly.pdbx_seq_one_letter_code
_entity_poly.pdbx_strand_id
1 'polypeptide(L)'
;MNPQGTLSQQVEAYHNWKKELIRQIGRYRLWLQDNNLFSDDISARIRNGLELLIEDELTIAFVGEYSRGKTELINALFFSEYGQRMLPSQAGRTTMCPTELFFDRTANQNYLLLLPIETRTGELSLQQLRKLLDHGVF
;
A
#
# COMPACT_ATOMS: atom_id res chain seq x y z
N MET A 1 -19.81 17.39 -14.59
CA MET A 1 -18.84 17.05 -13.52
C MET A 1 -18.36 15.65 -13.81
N ASN A 2 -17.08 15.46 -14.14
CA ASN A 2 -16.54 14.09 -14.27
C ASN A 2 -16.69 13.45 -12.88
N PRO A 3 -17.39 12.32 -12.75
CA PRO A 3 -17.36 11.59 -11.49
C PRO A 3 -15.89 11.30 -11.21
N GLN A 4 -15.40 11.79 -10.06
CA GLN A 4 -14.11 11.33 -9.56
C GLN A 4 -14.17 9.81 -9.58
N GLY A 5 -13.27 9.19 -10.33
CA GLY A 5 -13.25 7.75 -10.50
C GLY A 5 -13.24 7.05 -9.14
N THR A 6 -13.78 5.84 -9.09
CA THR A 6 -13.76 5.01 -7.87
C THR A 6 -12.33 4.90 -7.33
N LEU A 7 -12.16 4.63 -6.04
CA LEU A 7 -10.82 4.48 -5.45
C LEU A 7 -9.96 3.51 -6.27
N SER A 8 -10.53 2.39 -6.72
CA SER A 8 -9.86 1.44 -7.61
C SER A 8 -9.31 2.08 -8.89
N GLN A 9 -10.09 2.96 -9.55
CA GLN A 9 -9.63 3.68 -10.74
C GLN A 9 -8.49 4.66 -10.42
N GLN A 10 -8.52 5.31 -9.25
CA GLN A 10 -7.44 6.19 -8.81
C GLN A 10 -6.15 5.41 -8.51
N VAL A 11 -6.26 4.25 -7.86
CA VAL A 11 -5.14 3.34 -7.59
C VAL A 11 -4.54 2.81 -8.88
N GLU A 12 -5.38 2.41 -9.84
CA GLU A 12 -4.94 1.95 -11.16
C GLU A 12 -4.24 3.08 -11.94
N ALA A 13 -4.83 4.28 -11.96
CA ALA A 13 -4.22 5.45 -12.60
C ALA A 13 -2.86 5.79 -12.00
N TYR A 14 -2.74 5.73 -10.67
CA TYR A 14 -1.47 5.92 -9.96
C TYR A 14 -0.43 4.87 -10.37
N HIS A 15 -0.82 3.58 -10.42
CA HIS A 15 0.06 2.50 -10.82
C HIS A 15 0.53 2.63 -12.28
N ASN A 16 -0.37 3.05 -13.18
CA ASN A 16 -0.04 3.30 -14.58
C ASN A 16 0.91 4.49 -14.75
N TRP A 17 0.65 5.59 -14.05
CA TRP A 17 1.55 6.75 -14.01
C TRP A 17 2.96 6.35 -13.55
N LYS A 18 3.04 5.55 -12.49
CA LYS A 18 4.31 5.06 -11.93
C LYS A 18 5.10 4.21 -12.93
N LYS A 19 4.43 3.27 -13.61
CA LYS A 19 5.04 2.46 -14.69
C LYS A 19 5.58 3.34 -15.82
N GLU A 20 4.80 4.34 -16.22
CA GLU A 20 5.18 5.28 -17.26
C GLU A 20 6.40 6.13 -16.84
N LEU A 21 6.44 6.60 -15.60
CA LEU A 21 7.58 7.34 -15.05
C LEU A 21 8.87 6.50 -15.06
N ILE A 22 8.81 5.25 -14.62
CA ILE A 22 9.95 4.30 -14.70
C ILE A 22 10.43 4.16 -16.14
N ARG A 23 9.50 4.01 -17.10
CA ARG A 23 9.83 3.90 -18.52
C ARG A 23 10.50 5.16 -19.04
N GLN A 24 10.05 6.35 -18.63
CA GLN A 24 10.65 7.63 -19.05
C GLN A 24 12.04 7.84 -18.45
N ILE A 25 12.25 7.45 -17.19
CA ILE A 25 13.59 7.48 -16.58
C ILE A 25 14.54 6.52 -17.33
N GLY A 26 14.07 5.33 -17.71
CA GLY A 26 14.83 4.40 -18.54
C GLY A 26 15.23 4.99 -19.90
N ARG A 27 14.31 5.69 -20.57
CA ARG A 27 14.59 6.40 -21.83
C ARG A 27 15.59 7.54 -21.64
N TYR A 28 15.44 8.32 -20.56
CA TYR A 28 16.35 9.39 -20.22
C TYR A 28 17.78 8.88 -19.99
N ARG A 29 17.91 7.74 -19.29
CA ARG A 29 19.20 7.06 -19.11
C ARG A 29 19.86 6.71 -20.44
N LEU A 30 19.12 6.10 -21.37
CA LEU A 30 19.65 5.75 -22.70
C LEU A 30 20.06 7.00 -23.47
N TRP A 31 19.23 8.04 -23.47
CA TRP A 31 19.54 9.31 -24.13
C TRP A 31 20.84 9.94 -23.59
N LEU A 32 21.08 9.90 -22.28
CA LEU A 32 22.33 10.37 -21.68
C LEU A 32 23.54 9.57 -22.17
N GLN A 33 23.39 8.25 -22.31
CA GLN A 33 24.46 7.37 -22.82
C GLN A 33 24.78 7.70 -24.28
N ASP A 34 23.76 7.84 -25.11
CA ASP A 34 23.90 8.15 -26.54
C ASP A 34 24.58 9.51 -26.79
N ASN A 35 24.43 10.45 -25.85
CA ASN A 35 25.00 11.80 -25.95
C ASN A 35 26.32 11.97 -25.16
N ASN A 36 26.91 10.90 -24.63
CA ASN A 36 28.11 10.96 -23.77
C ASN A 36 27.96 11.90 -22.55
N LEU A 37 26.73 12.03 -22.03
CA LEU A 37 26.41 12.81 -20.83
C LEU A 37 26.19 11.92 -19.60
N PHE A 38 26.42 10.62 -19.73
CA PHE A 38 26.26 9.66 -18.66
C PHE A 38 27.51 9.59 -17.78
N SER A 39 27.35 9.81 -16.48
CA SER A 39 28.42 9.72 -15.48
C SER A 39 28.03 8.80 -14.33
N ASP A 40 28.99 8.39 -13.51
CA ASP A 40 28.74 7.52 -12.36
C ASP A 40 27.82 8.14 -11.31
N ASP A 41 27.93 9.45 -11.05
CA ASP A 41 27.01 10.18 -10.16
C ASP A 41 25.58 10.14 -10.69
N ILE A 42 25.39 10.39 -11.99
CA ILE A 42 24.06 10.33 -12.63
C ILE A 42 23.51 8.90 -12.60
N SER A 43 24.36 7.91 -12.84
CA SER A 43 24.02 6.49 -12.75
C SER A 43 23.49 6.11 -11.36
N ALA A 44 24.18 6.54 -10.31
CA ALA A 44 23.77 6.30 -8.93
C ALA A 44 22.43 6.98 -8.61
N ARG A 45 22.24 8.25 -9.01
CA ARG A 45 20.98 8.98 -8.79
C ARG A 45 19.79 8.34 -9.51
N ILE A 46 19.96 7.96 -10.77
CA ILE A 46 18.91 7.29 -11.55
C ILE A 46 18.56 5.95 -10.91
N ARG A 47 19.56 5.18 -10.48
CA ARG A 47 19.35 3.88 -9.83
C ARG A 47 18.55 4.03 -8.53
N ASN A 48 18.98 4.92 -7.64
CA ASN A 48 18.28 5.17 -6.38
C ASN A 48 16.83 5.64 -6.62
N GLY A 49 16.62 6.53 -7.61
CA GLY A 49 15.28 6.98 -7.99
C GLY A 49 14.39 5.84 -8.53
N LEU A 50 14.97 4.93 -9.32
CA LEU A 50 14.26 3.74 -9.80
C LEU A 50 13.96 2.76 -8.67
N GLU A 51 14.88 2.54 -7.74
CA GLU A 51 14.68 1.67 -6.57
C GLU A 51 13.53 2.20 -5.71
N LEU A 52 13.53 3.50 -5.38
CA LEU A 52 12.43 4.14 -4.65
C LEU A 52 11.08 3.99 -5.35
N LEU A 53 11.06 4.12 -6.68
CA LEU A 53 9.84 3.87 -7.44
C LEU A 53 9.48 2.38 -7.39
N ILE A 54 10.39 1.44 -7.54
CA ILE A 54 10.05 0.01 -7.56
C ILE A 54 9.51 -0.46 -6.19
N GLU A 55 10.15 -0.02 -5.11
CA GLU A 55 9.84 -0.42 -3.73
C GLU A 55 8.58 0.26 -3.18
N ASP A 56 8.13 1.36 -3.79
CA ASP A 56 6.99 2.10 -3.25
C ASP A 56 5.67 1.30 -3.33
N GLU A 57 4.98 1.25 -2.18
CA GLU A 57 3.72 0.54 -1.97
C GLU A 57 2.65 1.51 -1.47
N LEU A 58 1.45 1.40 -2.02
CA LEU A 58 0.32 2.21 -1.57
C LEU A 58 -0.25 1.64 -0.28
N THR A 59 0.05 2.28 0.84
CA THR A 59 -0.53 1.94 2.16
C THR A 59 -1.67 2.91 2.50
N ILE A 60 -2.84 2.38 2.86
CA ILE A 60 -4.00 3.18 3.29
C ILE A 60 -4.34 2.83 4.73
N ALA A 61 -4.24 3.81 5.63
CA ALA A 61 -4.55 3.63 7.04
C ALA A 61 -5.93 4.23 7.39
N PHE A 62 -6.82 3.39 7.95
CA PHE A 62 -8.13 3.80 8.44
C PHE A 62 -8.09 3.98 9.96
N VAL A 63 -8.03 5.23 10.42
CA VAL A 63 -7.95 5.58 11.85
C VAL A 63 -9.16 6.40 12.27
N GLY A 64 -9.66 6.15 13.48
CA GLY A 64 -10.81 6.88 14.03
C GLY A 64 -11.40 6.19 15.26
N GLU A 65 -12.31 6.87 15.95
CA GLU A 65 -12.92 6.37 17.19
C GLU A 65 -13.68 5.04 16.99
N TYR A 66 -13.88 4.30 18.08
CA TYR A 66 -14.60 3.04 18.10
C TYR A 66 -15.99 3.19 17.46
N SER A 67 -16.38 2.20 16.64
CA SER A 67 -17.70 2.13 16.00
C SER A 67 -18.12 3.30 15.10
N ARG A 68 -17.16 4.07 14.56
CA ARG A 68 -17.43 5.13 13.56
C ARG A 68 -17.44 4.63 12.10
N GLY A 69 -17.82 3.37 11.85
CA GLY A 69 -18.02 2.86 10.49
C GLY A 69 -16.77 2.62 9.66
N LYS A 70 -15.57 2.58 10.25
CA LYS A 70 -14.30 2.32 9.53
C LYS A 70 -14.37 1.04 8.67
N THR A 71 -14.88 -0.05 9.23
CA THR A 71 -14.99 -1.32 8.51
C THR A 71 -16.01 -1.26 7.37
N GLU A 72 -17.10 -0.51 7.55
CA GLU A 72 -18.09 -0.33 6.49
C GLU A 72 -17.53 0.56 5.37
N LEU A 73 -16.69 1.55 5.70
CA LEU A 73 -15.97 2.34 4.70
C LEU A 73 -15.01 1.48 3.86
N ILE A 74 -14.27 0.56 4.49
CA ILE A 74 -13.41 -0.38 3.76
C ILE A 74 -14.26 -1.26 2.82
N ASN A 75 -15.38 -1.81 3.31
CA ASN A 75 -16.32 -2.57 2.48
C ASN A 75 -16.84 -1.76 1.28
N ALA A 76 -17.21 -0.50 1.49
CA ALA A 76 -17.72 0.36 0.42
C ALA A 76 -16.63 0.76 -0.59
N LEU A 77 -15.38 0.96 -0.15
CA LEU A 77 -14.29 1.39 -1.02
C LEU A 77 -13.69 0.26 -1.85
N PHE A 78 -13.56 -0.95 -1.29
CA PHE A 78 -12.85 -2.06 -1.94
C PHE A 78 -13.73 -3.24 -2.33
N PHE A 79 -14.89 -3.41 -1.68
CA PHE A 79 -15.72 -4.62 -1.80
C PHE A 79 -17.18 -4.31 -2.19
N SER A 80 -17.45 -3.11 -2.73
CA SER A 80 -18.82 -2.67 -3.07
C SER A 80 -19.52 -3.58 -4.08
N GLU A 81 -18.76 -4.21 -4.98
CA GLU A 81 -19.29 -5.10 -6.03
C GLU A 81 -19.37 -6.57 -5.60
N TYR A 82 -18.84 -6.93 -4.42
CA TYR A 82 -18.76 -8.33 -3.96
C TYR A 82 -20.11 -8.91 -3.52
N GLY A 83 -21.16 -8.08 -3.41
CA GLY A 83 -22.52 -8.48 -3.01
C GLY A 83 -22.67 -8.92 -1.55
N GLN A 84 -21.57 -9.00 -0.80
CA GLN A 84 -21.53 -9.31 0.64
C GLN A 84 -20.43 -8.51 1.33
N ARG A 85 -20.56 -8.32 2.65
CA ARG A 85 -19.56 -7.64 3.48
C ARG A 85 -18.36 -8.56 3.69
N MET A 86 -17.19 -8.15 3.21
CA MET A 86 -15.96 -8.94 3.34
C MET A 86 -15.37 -8.83 4.75
N LEU A 87 -15.34 -7.61 5.30
CA LEU A 87 -14.95 -7.37 6.70
C LEU A 87 -16.19 -7.24 7.60
N PRO A 88 -16.13 -7.74 8.85
CA PRO A 88 -17.24 -7.66 9.78
C PRO A 88 -17.52 -6.20 10.18
N SER A 89 -18.75 -5.74 9.92
CA SER A 89 -19.16 -4.35 10.18
C SER A 89 -20.51 -4.21 10.88
N GLN A 90 -21.10 -5.32 11.34
CA GLN A 90 -22.33 -5.29 12.14
C GLN A 90 -22.08 -4.61 13.49
N ALA A 91 -23.13 -4.05 14.10
CA ALA A 91 -23.05 -3.46 15.44
C ALA A 91 -22.47 -4.47 16.44
N GLY A 92 -21.42 -4.07 17.17
CA GLY A 92 -20.70 -4.95 18.10
C GLY A 92 -19.72 -5.94 17.44
N ARG A 93 -19.61 -5.95 16.11
CA ARG A 93 -18.68 -6.79 15.33
C ARG A 93 -17.73 -5.92 14.49
N THR A 94 -17.05 -4.95 15.12
CA THR A 94 -15.95 -4.19 14.47
C THR A 94 -14.60 -4.84 14.80
N THR A 95 -13.61 -4.65 13.94
CA THR A 95 -12.23 -5.07 14.25
C THR A 95 -11.72 -4.32 15.48
N MET A 96 -11.31 -5.07 16.51
CA MET A 96 -10.74 -4.54 17.76
C MET A 96 -9.22 -4.65 17.81
N CYS A 97 -8.63 -5.45 16.93
CA CYS A 97 -7.19 -5.50 16.73
C CYS A 97 -6.80 -4.69 15.49
N PRO A 98 -5.60 -4.11 15.47
CA PRO A 98 -4.95 -3.70 14.23
C PRO A 98 -5.01 -4.87 13.24
N THR A 99 -5.57 -4.58 12.07
CA THR A 99 -5.86 -5.56 11.02
C THR A 99 -5.27 -5.03 9.73
N GLU A 100 -4.55 -5.88 9.04
CA GLU A 100 -3.95 -5.54 7.75
C GLU A 100 -4.38 -6.53 6.68
N LEU A 101 -4.77 -5.97 5.54
CA LEU A 101 -4.99 -6.69 4.29
C LEU A 101 -3.82 -6.34 3.39
N PHE A 102 -3.06 -7.36 2.99
CA PHE A 102 -1.83 -7.16 2.22
C PHE A 102 -1.76 -8.13 1.05
N PHE A 103 -1.14 -7.69 -0.04
CA PHE A 103 -0.80 -8.55 -1.17
C PHE A 103 0.72 -8.57 -1.32
N ASP A 104 1.33 -9.72 -1.03
CA ASP A 104 2.76 -9.93 -1.19
C ASP A 104 3.06 -10.23 -2.66
N ARG A 105 3.78 -9.32 -3.30
CA ARG A 105 4.19 -9.46 -4.71
C ARG A 105 5.28 -10.53 -4.89
N THR A 106 6.08 -10.79 -3.86
CA THR A 106 7.17 -11.77 -3.89
C THR A 106 6.61 -13.18 -3.77
N ALA A 107 5.73 -13.42 -2.79
CA ALA A 107 5.05 -14.69 -2.63
C ALA A 107 3.87 -14.88 -3.60
N ASN A 108 3.39 -13.80 -4.23
CA ASN A 108 2.19 -13.75 -5.07
C ASN A 108 0.93 -14.25 -4.33
N GLN A 109 0.72 -13.76 -3.11
CA GLN A 109 -0.33 -14.22 -2.19
C GLN A 109 -1.00 -13.07 -1.44
N ASN A 110 -2.28 -13.24 -1.11
CA ASN A 110 -3.03 -12.32 -0.25
C ASN A 110 -2.91 -12.77 1.21
N TYR A 111 -2.74 -11.82 2.11
CA TYR A 111 -2.65 -12.05 3.55
C TYR A 111 -3.67 -11.20 4.32
N LEU A 112 -4.16 -11.78 5.41
CA LEU A 112 -4.85 -11.08 6.49
C LEU A 112 -3.99 -11.24 7.74
N LEU A 113 -3.43 -10.15 8.22
CA LEU A 113 -2.60 -10.12 9.42
C LEU A 113 -3.35 -9.40 10.54
N LEU A 114 -3.26 -9.97 11.75
CA LEU A 114 -3.93 -9.47 12.94
C LEU A 114 -2.91 -9.46 14.06
N LEU A 115 -2.81 -8.34 14.77
CA LEU A 115 -2.08 -8.34 16.03
C LEU A 115 -2.89 -9.07 17.10
N PRO A 116 -2.25 -9.92 17.93
CA PRO A 116 -2.92 -10.53 19.09
C PRO A 116 -3.57 -9.46 19.96
N ILE A 117 -4.77 -9.74 20.48
CA ILE A 117 -5.57 -8.74 21.21
C ILE A 117 -4.85 -8.24 22.48
N GLU A 118 -4.00 -9.09 23.05
CA GLU A 118 -3.16 -8.85 24.22
C GLU A 118 -2.14 -7.73 23.99
N THR A 119 -1.76 -7.47 22.73
CA THR A 119 -0.82 -6.38 22.40
C THR A 119 -1.40 -5.00 22.70
N ARG A 120 -2.73 -4.87 22.82
CA ARG A 120 -3.41 -3.61 23.18
C ARG A 120 -3.09 -3.12 24.60
N THR A 121 -2.77 -4.03 25.51
CA THR A 121 -2.40 -3.68 26.89
C THR A 121 -0.90 -3.46 27.07
N GLY A 122 -0.10 -3.78 26.04
CA GLY A 122 1.34 -3.59 26.05
C GLY A 122 1.74 -2.15 25.75
N GLU A 123 2.97 -1.78 26.10
CA GLU A 123 3.54 -0.45 25.85
C GLU A 123 4.22 -0.35 24.47
N LEU A 124 4.33 -1.46 23.74
CA LEU A 124 4.97 -1.47 22.43
C LEU A 124 4.11 -0.74 21.40
N SER A 125 4.75 0.18 20.68
CA SER A 125 4.14 0.81 19.51
C SER A 125 3.91 -0.22 18.39
N LEU A 126 2.99 0.09 17.47
CA LEU A 126 2.75 -0.75 16.29
C LEU A 126 4.03 -0.97 15.46
N GLN A 127 4.90 0.03 15.38
CA GLN A 127 6.17 -0.09 14.66
C GLN A 127 7.12 -1.08 15.35
N GLN A 128 7.11 -1.16 16.68
CA GLN A 128 7.91 -2.14 17.42
C GLN A 128 7.31 -3.55 17.28
N LEU A 129 5.98 -3.68 17.35
CA LEU A 129 5.29 -4.96 17.17
C LEU A 129 5.53 -5.55 15.77
N ARG A 130 5.48 -4.72 14.72
CA ARG A 130 5.82 -5.08 13.34
C ARG A 130 7.21 -5.71 13.21
N LYS A 131 8.22 -5.17 13.90
CA LYS A 131 9.60 -5.72 13.85
C LYS A 131 9.73 -7.10 14.50
N LEU A 132 8.81 -7.46 15.38
CA LEU A 132 8.79 -8.76 16.05
C LEU A 132 8.05 -9.82 15.20
N LEU A 133 7.33 -9.41 14.17
CA LEU A 133 6.62 -10.29 13.25
C LEU A 133 7.47 -10.47 11.98
N ASP A 134 7.81 -11.72 11.66
CA ASP A 134 8.75 -12.08 10.59
C ASP A 134 8.30 -11.68 9.16
N HIS A 135 7.10 -11.11 8.99
CA HIS A 135 6.50 -10.87 7.68
C HIS A 135 6.61 -9.43 7.16
N GLY A 136 7.21 -8.50 7.90
CA GLY A 136 7.58 -7.17 7.38
C GLY A 136 6.43 -6.23 7.01
N VAL A 137 5.17 -6.65 7.15
CA VAL A 137 3.95 -5.82 7.17
C VAL A 137 3.59 -5.52 8.65
N PHE A 138 2.50 -4.85 9.02
CA PHE A 138 2.13 -4.76 10.44
C PHE A 138 2.02 -6.13 11.12
#